data_AF-A0A0Q4BHQ9-F1
#
_entry.id   AF-A0A0Q4BHQ9-F1
#
_cell.length_a   1.000
_cell.length_b   1.000
_cell.length_c   1.000
_cell.angle_alpha   90.00
_cell.angle_beta   90.00
_cell.angle_gamma   90.00
#
_symmetry.space_group_name_H-M   'P 1'
#
loop_
_entity.id
_entity.type
_entity.pdbx_description
1 polymer ?
#
loop_
_entity_poly.entity_id
_entity_poly.type
_entity_poly.pdbx_seq_one_letter_code
_entity_poly.pdbx_strand_id
1 'polypeptide(L)'
;MGVVKRSEKKRSSGRVYLLTTISALVIITVAYISLSGTGDQEERNSLPPLKNERTIENVADLYYPFILEDDSVDIYLDGPTFFAFWGRSDGSLRIDRPNDEDTVIPESFTSSSGGQSSLRGDEHPGVYTITVSGKLAIMLGDNGISRQIWQDRHLELNVTTPYLAFDFKNIGDMNVELTTNGSVDVYILSTDLTTIYSDSIDNASSTITLHDRLVSRYYLVLACEEGEVGTAVSITCSQATALKNGGGWGALLIAGGLVAIVAYIYFVYYRQEDL
;
A
#
# COMPACT_ATOMS: atom_id res chain seq x y z
N MET A 1 37.19 34.61 -72.85
CA MET A 1 37.00 33.35 -72.11
C MET A 1 37.24 33.62 -70.63
N GLY A 2 36.16 33.83 -69.86
CA GLY A 2 36.25 34.05 -68.41
C GLY A 2 36.05 32.73 -67.68
N VAL A 3 37.04 32.32 -66.88
CA VAL A 3 36.96 31.13 -66.02
C VAL A 3 36.18 31.51 -64.76
N VAL A 4 34.98 30.97 -64.59
CA VAL A 4 34.20 31.11 -63.35
C VAL A 4 34.64 30.00 -62.37
N LYS A 5 35.21 30.41 -61.23
CA LYS A 5 35.50 29.52 -60.10
C LYS A 5 34.21 29.05 -59.44
N ARG A 6 34.09 27.74 -59.22
CA ARG A 6 33.04 27.11 -58.41
C ARG A 6 33.26 27.48 -56.94
N SER A 7 32.33 28.22 -56.34
CA SER A 7 32.32 28.51 -54.90
C SER A 7 31.84 27.27 -54.14
N GLU A 8 32.70 26.67 -53.33
CA GLU A 8 32.28 25.65 -52.37
C GLU A 8 31.38 26.26 -51.30
N LYS A 9 30.16 25.72 -51.19
CA LYS A 9 29.16 26.14 -50.20
C LYS A 9 29.60 25.58 -48.84
N LYS A 10 30.13 26.43 -47.96
CA LYS A 10 30.45 26.09 -46.56
C LYS A 10 29.20 25.48 -45.88
N ARG A 11 29.22 24.18 -45.60
CA ARG A 11 28.28 23.51 -44.67
C ARG A 11 28.38 24.20 -43.31
N SER A 12 27.30 24.82 -42.84
CA SER A 12 27.34 25.55 -41.56
C SER A 12 27.30 24.57 -40.39
N SER A 13 28.40 24.50 -39.65
CA SER A 13 28.59 23.62 -38.49
C SER A 13 27.56 23.85 -37.37
N GLY A 14 26.91 25.01 -37.32
CA GLY A 14 25.87 25.32 -36.33
C GLY A 14 24.60 24.47 -36.45
N ARG A 15 24.30 23.93 -37.65
CA ARG A 15 23.09 23.11 -37.87
C ARG A 15 23.23 21.67 -37.37
N VAL A 16 24.44 21.11 -37.43
CA VAL A 16 24.73 19.78 -36.87
C VAL A 16 24.69 19.83 -35.35
N TYR A 17 25.25 20.91 -34.77
CA TYR A 17 25.21 21.12 -33.32
C TYR A 17 23.79 21.15 -32.77
N LEU A 18 22.87 21.90 -33.40
CA LEU A 18 21.47 22.01 -32.96
C LEU A 18 20.73 20.66 -32.95
N LEU A 19 20.96 19.82 -33.98
CA LEU A 19 20.35 18.49 -34.07
C LEU A 19 20.89 17.55 -32.99
N THR A 20 22.20 17.58 -32.73
CA THR A 20 22.78 16.78 -31.63
C THR A 20 22.31 17.23 -30.25
N THR A 21 22.11 18.54 -30.01
CA THR A 21 21.58 19.00 -28.72
C THR A 21 20.14 18.56 -28.50
N ILE A 22 19.30 18.59 -29.53
CA ILE A 22 17.90 18.15 -29.42
C ILE A 22 17.83 16.64 -29.13
N SER A 23 18.61 15.82 -29.83
CA SER A 23 18.66 14.37 -29.57
C SER A 23 19.17 14.03 -28.16
N ALA A 24 20.20 14.73 -27.67
CA ALA A 24 20.70 14.54 -26.32
C ALA A 24 19.67 14.92 -25.25
N LEU A 25 18.93 16.02 -25.45
CA LEU A 25 17.91 16.48 -24.51
C LEU A 25 16.76 15.47 -24.39
N VAL A 26 16.33 14.87 -25.50
CA VAL A 26 15.28 13.85 -25.50
C VAL A 26 15.71 12.61 -24.72
N ILE A 27 16.95 12.13 -24.91
CA ILE A 27 17.46 10.94 -24.21
C ILE A 27 17.58 11.19 -22.70
N ILE A 28 18.10 12.35 -22.30
CA ILE A 28 18.25 12.72 -20.88
C ILE A 28 16.88 12.83 -20.20
N THR A 29 15.87 13.37 -20.89
CA THR A 29 14.53 13.52 -20.33
C THR A 29 13.84 12.16 -20.13
N VAL A 30 14.01 11.22 -21.08
CA VAL A 30 13.50 9.84 -20.95
C VAL A 30 14.19 9.09 -19.81
N ALA A 31 15.52 9.20 -19.70
CA ALA A 31 16.28 8.57 -18.62
C ALA A 31 15.90 9.12 -17.23
N TYR A 32 15.67 10.43 -17.10
CA TYR A 32 15.27 11.05 -15.83
C TYR A 32 13.86 10.61 -15.39
N ILE A 33 12.91 10.48 -16.33
CA ILE A 33 11.56 9.96 -16.04
C ILE A 33 11.62 8.47 -15.63
N SER A 34 12.51 7.69 -16.23
CA SER A 34 12.71 6.28 -15.84
C SER A 34 13.39 6.12 -14.47
N LEU A 35 14.35 7.00 -14.12
CA LEU A 35 15.02 6.96 -12.82
C LEU A 35 14.15 7.52 -11.67
N SER A 36 13.29 8.50 -11.92
CA SER A 36 12.44 9.09 -10.88
C SER A 36 11.22 8.23 -10.49
N GLY A 37 10.97 7.12 -11.20
CA GLY A 37 9.93 6.13 -10.87
C GLY A 37 10.41 4.91 -10.06
N THR A 38 11.69 4.87 -9.66
CA THR A 38 12.32 3.70 -8.99
C THR A 38 12.98 4.09 -7.67
N GLY A 39 12.37 5.01 -6.91
CA GLY A 39 12.80 5.34 -5.56
C GLY A 39 12.44 4.24 -4.55
N ASP A 40 13.45 3.48 -4.12
CA ASP A 40 13.63 2.90 -2.78
C ASP A 40 12.43 2.18 -2.13
N GLN A 41 11.82 1.23 -2.84
CA GLN A 41 10.81 0.33 -2.26
C GLN A 41 11.37 -1.01 -1.73
N GLU A 42 12.63 -1.34 -2.00
CA GLU A 42 13.17 -2.69 -1.71
C GLU A 42 13.71 -2.92 -0.28
N GLU A 43 13.87 -1.88 0.56
CA GLU A 43 14.38 -2.05 1.94
C GLU A 43 13.34 -1.91 3.07
N ARG A 44 12.06 -1.65 2.78
CA ARG A 44 10.97 -1.55 3.79
C ARG A 44 10.08 -2.80 3.91
N ASN A 45 10.47 -3.92 3.30
CA ASN A 45 9.73 -5.19 3.35
C ASN A 45 10.06 -6.06 4.57
N SER A 46 10.82 -5.57 5.54
CA SER A 46 10.77 -6.17 6.86
C SER A 46 9.47 -5.72 7.51
N LEU A 47 8.59 -6.69 7.84
CA LEU A 47 7.71 -6.55 9.00
C LEU A 47 8.50 -5.76 10.06
N PRO A 48 7.98 -4.69 10.68
CA PRO A 48 8.63 -4.17 11.87
C PRO A 48 8.89 -5.39 12.75
N PRO A 49 10.11 -5.53 13.30
CA PRO A 49 10.46 -6.74 14.01
C PRO A 49 9.32 -7.02 14.95
N LEU A 50 8.61 -8.13 14.69
CA LEU A 50 7.76 -8.75 15.70
C LEU A 50 8.68 -8.76 16.89
N LYS A 51 8.39 -7.92 17.89
CA LYS A 51 9.17 -8.01 19.12
C LYS A 51 8.88 -9.43 19.57
N ASN A 52 9.83 -10.33 19.31
CA ASN A 52 9.82 -11.72 19.76
C ASN A 52 9.83 -11.79 21.30
N GLU A 53 9.79 -10.64 21.97
CA GLU A 53 9.76 -10.40 23.40
C GLU A 53 8.67 -9.37 23.78
N ARG A 54 7.52 -9.32 23.09
CA ARG A 54 6.35 -8.65 23.68
C ARG A 54 5.60 -9.67 24.52
N THR A 55 5.72 -9.55 25.84
CA THR A 55 4.76 -10.15 26.76
C THR A 55 3.39 -9.63 26.39
N ILE A 56 2.45 -10.52 26.05
CA ILE A 56 1.04 -10.17 25.86
C ILE A 56 0.51 -9.85 27.25
N GLU A 57 0.51 -8.58 27.62
CA GLU A 57 0.03 -8.12 28.93
C GLU A 57 -1.42 -7.66 28.86
N ASN A 58 -1.89 -7.23 27.67
CA ASN A 58 -3.24 -6.74 27.48
C ASN A 58 -3.80 -7.09 26.08
N VAL A 59 -5.13 -7.13 25.95
CA VAL A 59 -5.85 -7.39 24.69
C VAL A 59 -5.50 -6.36 23.62
N ALA A 60 -5.16 -5.12 24.02
CA ALA A 60 -4.72 -4.06 23.11
C ALA A 60 -3.50 -4.47 22.27
N ASP A 61 -2.58 -5.28 22.81
CA ASP A 61 -1.38 -5.73 22.09
C ASP A 61 -1.70 -6.67 20.91
N LEU A 62 -2.89 -7.27 20.92
CA LEU A 62 -3.35 -8.23 19.92
C LEU A 62 -3.96 -7.56 18.68
N TYR A 63 -4.21 -6.24 18.73
CA TYR A 63 -4.62 -5.44 17.57
C TYR A 63 -3.44 -5.09 16.65
N TYR A 64 -2.21 -5.44 17.05
CA TYR A 64 -1.05 -5.44 16.18
C TYR A 64 -0.68 -6.88 15.79
N PRO A 65 -0.23 -7.16 14.55
CA PRO A 65 0.15 -8.51 14.17
C PRO A 65 1.24 -9.10 15.08
N PHE A 66 1.03 -10.33 15.54
CA PHE A 66 2.02 -11.11 16.28
C PHE A 66 2.07 -12.58 15.81
N ILE A 67 3.11 -13.32 16.19
CA ILE A 67 3.23 -14.75 15.87
C ILE A 67 2.94 -15.58 17.12
N LEU A 68 2.10 -16.60 16.94
CA LEU A 68 1.86 -17.67 17.91
C LEU A 68 2.45 -18.97 17.35
N GLU A 69 3.26 -19.67 18.15
CA GLU A 69 3.96 -20.90 17.74
C GLU A 69 3.78 -21.99 18.78
N ASP A 70 3.10 -23.07 18.40
CA ASP A 70 2.87 -24.25 19.26
C ASP A 70 2.38 -23.90 20.68
N ASP A 71 1.49 -22.90 20.77
CA ASP A 71 1.07 -22.28 22.02
C ASP A 71 -0.41 -21.86 21.97
N SER A 72 -0.92 -21.40 23.11
CA SER A 72 -2.26 -20.86 23.27
C SER A 72 -2.26 -19.47 23.90
N VAL A 73 -3.19 -18.63 23.47
CA VAL A 73 -3.43 -17.31 24.06
C VAL A 73 -4.89 -17.14 24.47
N ASP A 74 -5.09 -16.61 25.66
CA ASP A 74 -6.40 -16.25 26.21
C ASP A 74 -6.67 -14.77 25.97
N ILE A 75 -7.87 -14.47 25.48
CA ILE A 75 -8.25 -13.13 25.05
C ILE A 75 -9.66 -12.84 25.55
N TYR A 76 -9.81 -11.80 26.35
CA TYR A 76 -11.13 -11.33 26.75
C TYR A 76 -11.75 -10.47 25.63
N LEU A 77 -12.94 -10.85 25.16
CA LEU A 77 -13.72 -10.11 24.17
C LEU A 77 -15.12 -9.83 24.70
N ASP A 78 -15.62 -8.61 24.52
CA ASP A 78 -16.97 -8.19 24.89
C ASP A 78 -17.67 -7.38 23.77
N GLY A 79 -17.07 -7.33 22.58
CA GLY A 79 -17.55 -6.56 21.44
C GLY A 79 -17.40 -7.28 20.09
N PRO A 80 -17.82 -6.63 18.99
CA PRO A 80 -17.73 -7.20 17.65
C PRO A 80 -16.28 -7.17 17.13
N THR A 81 -15.65 -8.33 17.09
CA THR A 81 -14.24 -8.47 16.71
C THR A 81 -14.09 -9.36 15.49
N PHE A 82 -13.09 -9.11 14.65
CA PHE A 82 -12.62 -10.10 13.70
C PHE A 82 -11.23 -10.60 14.11
N PHE A 83 -10.96 -11.84 13.76
CA PHE A 83 -9.66 -12.49 13.86
C PHE A 83 -9.12 -12.69 12.46
N ALA A 84 -8.03 -12.02 12.13
CA ALA A 84 -7.29 -12.20 10.89
C ALA A 84 -6.06 -13.07 11.16
N PHE A 85 -5.76 -13.99 10.24
CA PHE A 85 -4.66 -14.94 10.41
C PHE A 85 -3.97 -15.28 9.10
N TRP A 86 -2.70 -15.64 9.18
CA TRP A 86 -1.89 -16.13 8.08
C TRP A 86 -0.88 -17.17 8.54
N GLY A 87 -0.88 -18.34 7.90
CA GLY A 87 0.03 -19.45 8.19
C GLY A 87 1.48 -19.08 7.86
N ARG A 88 2.38 -19.36 8.80
CA ARG A 88 3.84 -19.26 8.62
C ARG A 88 4.51 -20.63 8.50
N SER A 89 3.87 -21.65 9.06
CA SER A 89 4.14 -23.06 8.79
C SER A 89 2.82 -23.78 8.50
N ASP A 90 2.90 -25.09 8.25
CA ASP A 90 1.73 -25.94 8.31
C ASP A 90 1.36 -26.21 9.77
N GLY A 91 0.08 -26.41 10.05
CA GLY A 91 -0.41 -26.50 11.41
C GLY A 91 -1.91 -26.59 11.53
N SER A 92 -2.42 -26.39 12.74
CA SER A 92 -3.85 -26.25 13.00
C SER A 92 -4.11 -25.20 14.07
N LEU A 93 -5.25 -24.52 13.95
CA LEU A 93 -5.71 -23.51 14.90
C LEU A 93 -7.09 -23.91 15.43
N ARG A 94 -7.36 -23.60 16.69
CA ARG A 94 -8.66 -23.79 17.33
C ARG A 94 -8.99 -22.55 18.13
N ILE A 95 -10.24 -22.11 18.07
CA ILE A 95 -10.73 -20.98 18.85
C ILE A 95 -11.87 -21.50 19.73
N ASP A 96 -11.60 -21.60 21.02
CA ASP A 96 -12.60 -21.96 22.01
C ASP A 96 -13.36 -20.71 22.44
N ARG A 97 -14.70 -20.80 22.49
CA ARG A 97 -15.57 -19.69 22.89
C ARG A 97 -15.87 -19.75 24.39
N PRO A 98 -16.20 -18.62 25.03
CA PRO A 98 -16.59 -18.60 26.43
C PRO A 98 -17.82 -19.48 26.66
N ASN A 99 -17.76 -20.35 27.68
CA ASN A 99 -18.86 -21.24 28.11
C ASN A 99 -19.37 -22.20 27.03
N ASP A 100 -18.57 -22.49 26.01
CA ASP A 100 -18.88 -23.51 25.00
C ASP A 100 -18.26 -24.85 25.42
N GLU A 101 -19.09 -25.84 25.70
CA GLU A 101 -18.64 -27.20 26.06
C GLU A 101 -18.45 -28.08 24.81
N ASP A 102 -18.86 -27.61 23.62
CA ASP A 102 -18.72 -28.38 22.40
C ASP A 102 -17.25 -28.44 21.96
N THR A 103 -16.85 -29.62 21.49
CA THR A 103 -15.47 -29.85 21.03
C THR A 103 -15.27 -29.15 19.70
N VAL A 104 -14.73 -27.93 19.72
CA VAL A 104 -14.37 -27.21 18.49
C VAL A 104 -13.27 -28.00 17.78
N ILE A 105 -13.55 -28.43 16.55
CA ILE A 105 -12.57 -29.15 15.73
C ILE A 105 -11.51 -28.15 15.26
N PRO A 106 -10.20 -28.41 15.48
CA PRO A 106 -9.14 -27.57 14.96
C PRO A 106 -9.20 -27.43 13.43
N GLU A 107 -9.12 -26.20 12.93
CA GLU A 107 -9.00 -25.88 11.52
C GLU A 107 -7.53 -26.01 11.08
N SER A 108 -7.28 -26.77 10.02
CA SER A 108 -5.92 -26.92 9.49
C SER A 108 -5.53 -25.70 8.64
N PHE A 109 -4.26 -25.29 8.73
CA PHE A 109 -3.68 -24.28 7.87
C PHE A 109 -2.34 -24.74 7.29
N THR A 110 -1.95 -24.09 6.19
CA THR A 110 -0.66 -24.27 5.52
C THR A 110 0.17 -23.00 5.61
N SER A 111 1.46 -23.10 5.33
CA SER A 111 2.42 -21.98 5.27
C SER A 111 2.08 -20.86 4.28
N SER A 112 1.03 -21.03 3.46
CA SER A 112 0.58 -20.06 2.46
C SER A 112 -0.92 -19.78 2.50
N SER A 113 -1.61 -20.18 3.57
CA SER A 113 -3.05 -19.93 3.73
C SER A 113 -3.29 -18.91 4.83
N GLY A 114 -4.28 -18.04 4.61
CA GLY A 114 -4.82 -17.22 5.67
C GLY A 114 -6.28 -16.92 5.44
N GLY A 115 -6.86 -16.22 6.39
CA GLY A 115 -8.29 -15.99 6.42
C GLY A 115 -8.68 -14.98 7.49
N GLN A 116 -9.99 -14.80 7.59
CA GLN A 116 -10.59 -13.95 8.60
C GLN A 116 -11.88 -14.59 9.08
N SER A 117 -12.05 -14.60 10.40
CA SER A 117 -13.22 -15.12 11.07
C SER A 117 -13.79 -14.07 12.01
N SER A 118 -15.11 -13.91 12.01
CA SER A 118 -15.78 -13.03 12.97
C SER A 118 -15.85 -13.71 14.33
N LEU A 119 -15.39 -13.02 15.38
CA LEU A 119 -15.55 -13.42 16.77
C LEU A 119 -16.66 -12.55 17.38
N ARG A 120 -17.73 -13.19 17.86
CA ARG A 120 -18.94 -12.53 18.35
C ARG A 120 -18.84 -12.26 19.84
N GLY A 121 -17.86 -11.47 20.26
CA GLY A 121 -17.71 -11.04 21.67
C GLY A 121 -18.93 -10.26 22.17
N ASP A 122 -19.65 -9.61 21.26
CA ASP A 122 -20.94 -8.95 21.52
C ASP A 122 -22.06 -9.93 21.90
N GLU A 123 -22.07 -11.14 21.33
CA GLU A 123 -23.07 -12.17 21.62
C GLU A 123 -22.62 -13.14 22.72
N HIS A 124 -21.32 -13.40 22.79
CA HIS A 124 -20.69 -14.31 23.73
C HIS A 124 -19.50 -13.60 24.41
N PRO A 125 -19.75 -12.68 25.35
CA PRO A 125 -18.69 -11.97 26.06
C PRO A 125 -17.95 -12.92 27.00
N GLY A 126 -16.63 -12.79 27.06
CA GLY A 126 -15.78 -13.59 27.94
C GLY A 126 -14.40 -13.89 27.35
N VAL A 127 -13.72 -14.87 27.95
CA VAL A 127 -12.39 -15.30 27.52
C VAL A 127 -12.50 -16.32 26.38
N TYR A 128 -11.92 -15.98 25.24
CA TYR A 128 -11.69 -16.87 24.11
C TYR A 128 -10.27 -17.42 24.21
N THR A 129 -10.09 -18.71 23.94
CA THR A 129 -8.76 -19.33 23.90
C THR A 129 -8.42 -19.69 22.47
N ILE A 130 -7.34 -19.12 21.94
CA ILE A 130 -6.81 -19.45 20.62
C ILE A 130 -5.65 -20.40 20.81
N THR A 131 -5.79 -21.65 20.39
CA THR A 131 -4.73 -22.67 20.42
C THR A 131 -4.17 -22.87 19.02
N VAL A 132 -2.84 -22.88 18.87
CA VAL A 132 -2.16 -23.10 17.59
C VAL A 132 -1.15 -24.24 17.73
N SER A 133 -1.11 -25.10 16.72
CA SER A 133 0.02 -25.99 16.42
C SER A 133 0.67 -25.53 15.13
N GLY A 134 2.00 -25.55 15.05
CA GLY A 134 2.78 -24.85 14.04
C GLY A 134 2.91 -23.35 14.34
N LYS A 135 3.17 -22.55 13.31
CA LYS A 135 3.40 -21.10 13.39
C LYS A 135 2.31 -20.34 12.64
N LEU A 136 1.63 -19.45 13.34
CA LEU A 136 0.55 -18.63 12.80
C LEU A 136 0.78 -17.16 13.12
N ALA A 137 0.71 -16.29 12.11
CA ALA A 137 0.61 -14.85 12.33
C ALA A 137 -0.85 -14.47 12.52
N ILE A 138 -1.18 -13.69 13.56
CA ILE A 138 -2.55 -13.34 13.92
C ILE A 138 -2.66 -11.87 14.32
N MET A 139 -3.87 -11.33 14.14
CA MET A 139 -4.24 -9.96 14.53
C MET A 139 -5.75 -9.91 14.80
N LEU A 140 -6.16 -9.15 15.81
CA LEU A 140 -7.55 -8.80 16.05
C LEU A 140 -7.90 -7.44 15.45
N GLY A 141 -9.17 -7.24 15.11
CA GLY A 141 -9.66 -5.93 14.71
C GLY A 141 -11.13 -5.72 15.05
N ASP A 142 -11.55 -4.46 15.01
CA ASP A 142 -12.91 -4.05 15.30
C ASP A 142 -13.79 -4.20 14.05
N ASN A 143 -14.73 -5.14 14.10
CA ASN A 143 -15.64 -5.45 13.01
C ASN A 143 -16.76 -4.40 12.88
N GLY A 144 -17.10 -3.71 13.97
CA GLY A 144 -18.05 -2.60 13.95
C GLY A 144 -17.51 -1.42 13.14
N ILE A 145 -16.27 -1.01 13.43
CA ILE A 145 -15.58 0.05 12.69
C ILE A 145 -15.38 -0.33 11.23
N SER A 146 -14.94 -1.55 10.98
CA SER A 146 -14.79 -2.12 9.64
C SER A 146 -16.08 -1.97 8.82
N ARG A 147 -17.21 -2.38 9.39
CA ARG A 147 -18.52 -2.26 8.73
C ARG A 147 -18.88 -0.81 8.42
N GLN A 148 -18.60 0.12 9.33
CA GLN A 148 -18.89 1.54 9.13
C GLN A 148 -18.08 2.13 7.97
N ILE A 149 -16.76 1.94 7.95
CA ILE A 149 -15.91 2.49 6.89
C ILE A 149 -16.17 1.82 5.52
N TRP A 150 -16.62 0.57 5.50
CA TRP A 150 -17.03 -0.08 4.25
C TRP A 150 -18.25 0.57 3.60
N GLN A 151 -19.19 1.04 4.42
CA GLN A 151 -20.46 1.66 4.01
C GLN A 151 -20.26 3.12 3.66
N ASP A 152 -19.72 3.90 4.59
CA ASP A 152 -19.69 5.37 4.49
C ASP A 152 -18.45 5.87 3.77
N ARG A 153 -17.39 5.04 3.67
CA ARG A 153 -16.06 5.41 3.13
C ARG A 153 -15.39 6.56 3.86
N HIS A 154 -15.98 6.97 4.97
CA HIS A 154 -15.55 8.03 5.83
C HIS A 154 -15.84 7.60 7.27
N LEU A 155 -14.93 7.90 8.17
CA LEU A 155 -14.99 7.48 9.55
C LEU A 155 -14.32 8.54 10.42
N GLU A 156 -15.03 9.02 11.43
CA GLU A 156 -14.47 9.84 12.50
C GLU A 156 -14.53 9.03 13.80
N LEU A 157 -13.39 8.94 14.49
CA LEU A 157 -13.27 8.19 15.74
C LEU A 157 -12.26 8.83 16.67
N ASN A 158 -12.32 8.45 17.95
CA ASN A 158 -11.24 8.66 18.89
C ASN A 158 -10.51 7.34 19.08
N VAL A 159 -9.18 7.36 19.10
CA VAL A 159 -8.37 6.16 19.37
C VAL A 159 -8.54 5.81 20.86
N THR A 160 -9.35 4.81 21.17
CA THR A 160 -9.75 4.47 22.56
C THR A 160 -8.79 3.52 23.27
N THR A 161 -7.87 2.91 22.53
CA THR A 161 -6.87 1.96 23.01
C THR A 161 -5.53 2.27 22.34
N PRO A 162 -4.38 1.92 22.95
CA PRO A 162 -3.06 2.20 22.36
C PRO A 162 -2.89 1.66 20.94
N TYR A 163 -3.62 0.59 20.61
CA TYR A 163 -3.74 0.04 19.26
C TYR A 163 -5.21 -0.12 18.90
N LEU A 164 -5.56 0.28 17.68
CA LEU A 164 -6.86 0.06 17.09
C LEU A 164 -6.67 -0.44 15.66
N ALA A 165 -7.18 -1.63 15.37
CA ALA A 165 -7.14 -2.21 14.04
C ALA A 165 -8.53 -2.46 13.49
N PHE A 166 -8.70 -2.26 12.19
CA PHE A 166 -9.93 -2.58 11.47
C PHE A 166 -9.61 -2.84 9.99
N ASP A 167 -10.55 -3.41 9.24
CA ASP A 167 -10.38 -3.66 7.81
C ASP A 167 -11.18 -2.67 6.97
N PHE A 168 -10.72 -2.44 5.74
CA PHE A 168 -11.43 -1.61 4.78
C PHE A 168 -11.38 -2.24 3.39
N LYS A 169 -12.52 -2.18 2.68
CA LYS A 169 -12.68 -2.83 1.39
C LYS A 169 -11.77 -2.20 0.33
N ASN A 170 -10.99 -3.02 -0.37
CA ASN A 170 -10.24 -2.63 -1.55
C ASN A 170 -11.21 -2.26 -2.69
N ILE A 171 -11.01 -1.08 -3.28
CA ILE A 171 -11.84 -0.54 -4.36
C ILE A 171 -11.01 -0.24 -5.63
N GLY A 172 -9.86 -0.89 -5.76
CA GLY A 172 -8.85 -0.65 -6.79
C GLY A 172 -7.74 0.26 -6.27
N ASP A 173 -7.10 1.01 -7.16
CA ASP A 173 -6.20 2.09 -6.75
C ASP A 173 -7.00 3.08 -5.89
N MET A 174 -6.54 3.34 -4.68
CA MET A 174 -7.29 4.13 -3.70
C MET A 174 -6.40 5.06 -2.89
N ASN A 175 -6.96 6.20 -2.52
CA ASN A 175 -6.38 7.12 -1.56
C ASN A 175 -7.05 6.91 -0.20
N VAL A 176 -6.23 6.77 0.83
CA VAL A 176 -6.64 6.80 2.22
C VAL A 176 -6.13 8.11 2.81
N GLU A 177 -7.04 9.04 3.02
CA GLU A 177 -6.75 10.31 3.69
C GLU A 177 -6.97 10.12 5.19
N LEU A 178 -5.96 10.44 5.99
CA LEU A 178 -6.01 10.44 7.45
C LEU A 178 -5.73 11.84 7.95
N THR A 179 -6.62 12.36 8.81
CA THR A 179 -6.42 13.62 9.53
C THR A 179 -6.47 13.36 11.02
N THR A 180 -5.52 13.90 11.77
CA THR A 180 -5.49 13.79 13.23
C THR A 180 -5.07 15.11 13.89
N ASN A 181 -5.47 15.30 15.15
CA ASN A 181 -5.08 16.42 15.99
C ASN A 181 -4.01 16.06 17.04
N GLY A 182 -3.51 14.82 17.03
CA GLY A 182 -2.45 14.31 17.90
C GLY A 182 -1.36 13.58 17.09
N SER A 183 -0.48 12.83 17.76
CA SER A 183 0.45 11.93 17.09
C SER A 183 -0.18 10.54 16.97
N VAL A 184 -0.15 9.99 15.75
CA VAL A 184 -0.66 8.64 15.48
C VAL A 184 0.26 7.95 14.48
N ASP A 185 0.77 6.79 14.86
CA ASP A 185 1.43 5.85 13.97
C ASP A 185 0.39 5.09 13.17
N VAL A 186 0.52 5.08 11.85
CA VAL A 186 -0.39 4.40 10.93
C VAL A 186 0.35 3.27 10.24
N TYR A 187 -0.23 2.08 10.30
CA TYR A 187 0.21 0.91 9.54
C TYR A 187 -0.93 0.44 8.65
N ILE A 188 -0.61 0.18 7.38
CA ILE A 188 -1.53 -0.51 6.47
C ILE A 188 -0.91 -1.85 6.12
N LEU A 189 -1.70 -2.91 6.27
CA LEU A 189 -1.30 -4.28 6.04
C LEU A 189 -2.11 -4.91 4.91
N SER A 190 -1.49 -5.85 4.21
CA SER A 190 -2.14 -6.75 3.27
C SER A 190 -2.86 -7.90 4.01
N THR A 191 -3.63 -8.73 3.30
CA THR A 191 -4.39 -9.85 3.88
C THR A 191 -3.53 -10.95 4.48
N ASP A 192 -2.24 -10.98 4.14
CA ASP A 192 -1.21 -11.85 4.73
C ASP A 192 -0.51 -11.21 5.95
N LEU A 193 -1.09 -10.13 6.47
CA LEU A 193 -0.58 -9.33 7.58
C LEU A 193 0.79 -8.71 7.31
N THR A 194 1.21 -8.61 6.05
CA THR A 194 2.44 -7.89 5.68
C THR A 194 2.20 -6.40 5.64
N THR A 195 3.09 -5.63 6.25
CA THR A 195 3.03 -4.17 6.21
C THR A 195 3.32 -3.68 4.80
N ILE A 196 2.37 -2.98 4.21
CA ILE A 196 2.51 -2.33 2.89
C ILE A 196 2.81 -0.83 3.00
N TYR A 197 2.46 -0.22 4.13
CA TYR A 197 2.72 1.18 4.43
C TYR A 197 2.86 1.37 5.94
N SER A 198 3.77 2.26 6.34
CA SER A 198 3.91 2.71 7.72
C SER A 198 4.42 4.15 7.77
N ASP A 199 3.80 4.99 8.58
CA ASP A 199 4.20 6.39 8.78
C ASP A 199 3.66 6.94 10.10
N SER A 200 4.24 8.04 10.59
CA SER A 200 3.75 8.78 11.77
C SER A 200 3.11 10.08 11.32
N ILE A 201 1.88 10.35 11.76
CA ILE A 201 1.14 11.57 11.43
C ILE A 201 0.97 12.41 12.69
N ASP A 202 1.57 13.61 12.70
CA ASP A 202 1.57 14.50 13.86
C ASP A 202 0.77 15.77 13.60
N ASN A 203 -0.42 15.85 14.18
CA ASN A 203 -1.32 17.01 14.12
C ASN A 203 -1.48 17.55 12.68
N ALA A 204 -1.73 16.63 11.75
CA ALA A 204 -1.69 16.88 10.32
C ALA A 204 -2.73 16.04 9.57
N SER A 205 -2.88 16.33 8.28
CA SER A 205 -3.52 15.45 7.30
C SER A 205 -2.46 14.83 6.40
N SER A 206 -2.59 13.54 6.13
CA SER A 206 -1.76 12.78 5.20
C SER A 206 -2.65 11.99 4.24
N THR A 207 -2.23 11.89 2.98
CA THR A 207 -2.90 11.06 1.97
C THR A 207 -1.98 9.94 1.54
N ILE A 208 -2.44 8.71 1.74
CA ILE A 208 -1.71 7.49 1.40
C ILE A 208 -2.34 6.90 0.13
N THR A 209 -1.56 6.82 -0.94
CA THR A 209 -2.01 6.15 -2.17
C THR A 209 -1.64 4.68 -2.12
N LEU A 210 -2.65 3.81 -2.22
CA LEU A 210 -2.53 2.37 -2.26
C LEU A 210 -2.85 1.87 -3.66
N HIS A 211 -1.93 1.11 -4.24
CA HIS A 211 -2.12 0.46 -5.53
C HIS A 211 -2.93 -0.82 -5.38
N ASP A 212 -3.74 -1.16 -6.38
CA ASP A 212 -4.50 -2.41 -6.37
C ASP A 212 -3.58 -3.64 -6.39
N ARG A 213 -3.62 -4.43 -5.31
CA ARG A 213 -2.88 -5.69 -5.18
C ARG A 213 -3.75 -6.93 -5.42
N LEU A 214 -4.95 -6.77 -5.99
CA LEU A 214 -5.92 -7.85 -6.22
C LEU A 214 -6.36 -8.58 -4.95
N VAL A 215 -6.22 -7.93 -3.79
CA VAL A 215 -6.74 -8.39 -2.51
C VAL A 215 -8.14 -7.84 -2.27
N SER A 216 -8.97 -8.52 -1.49
CA SER A 216 -10.35 -8.06 -1.22
C SER A 216 -10.43 -6.85 -0.29
N ARG A 217 -9.42 -6.68 0.57
CA ARG A 217 -9.39 -5.70 1.66
C ARG A 217 -7.95 -5.42 2.09
N TYR A 218 -7.78 -4.36 2.85
CA TYR A 218 -6.57 -4.06 3.60
C TYR A 218 -6.91 -3.93 5.07
N TYR A 219 -5.92 -4.13 5.93
CA TYR A 219 -6.02 -3.86 7.35
C TYR A 219 -5.37 -2.52 7.65
N LEU A 220 -6.02 -1.69 8.46
CA LEU A 220 -5.46 -0.45 8.98
C LEU A 220 -5.26 -0.62 10.48
N VAL A 221 -4.07 -0.29 10.96
CA VAL A 221 -3.74 -0.23 12.38
C VAL A 221 -3.33 1.19 12.73
N LEU A 222 -4.03 1.77 13.69
CA LEU A 222 -3.67 3.03 14.34
C LEU A 222 -3.00 2.68 15.66
N ALA A 223 -1.84 3.29 15.92
CA ALA A 223 -1.15 3.19 17.19
C ALA A 223 -0.90 4.59 17.76
N CYS A 224 -1.16 4.77 19.04
CA CYS A 224 -0.85 5.99 19.77
C CYS A 224 -0.15 5.65 21.08
N GLU A 225 0.64 6.57 21.62
CA GLU A 225 1.19 6.39 22.96
C GLU A 225 0.07 6.38 24.01
N GLU A 226 0.28 5.74 25.17
CA GLU A 226 -0.75 5.65 26.22
C GLU A 226 -1.25 7.04 26.68
N GLY A 227 -0.39 8.06 26.64
CA GLY A 227 -0.74 9.44 26.97
C GLY A 227 -1.58 10.16 25.90
N GLU A 228 -1.74 9.56 24.72
CA GLU A 228 -2.45 10.13 23.57
C GLU A 228 -3.73 9.36 23.22
N VAL A 229 -4.13 8.40 24.06
CA VAL A 229 -5.46 7.77 23.97
C VAL A 229 -6.53 8.85 24.07
N GLY A 230 -7.49 8.80 23.15
CA GLY A 230 -8.50 9.85 22.94
C GLY A 230 -8.20 10.77 21.77
N THR A 231 -7.05 10.62 21.10
CA THR A 231 -6.71 11.35 19.87
C THR A 231 -7.78 11.13 18.81
N ALA A 232 -8.27 12.24 18.22
CA ALA A 232 -9.29 12.20 17.19
C ALA A 232 -8.63 11.91 15.84
N VAL A 233 -9.23 10.99 15.10
CA VAL A 233 -8.78 10.59 13.76
C VAL A 233 -9.98 10.58 12.82
N SER A 234 -9.81 11.22 11.67
CA SER A 234 -10.74 11.19 10.55
C SER A 234 -10.09 10.44 9.39
N ILE A 235 -10.80 9.48 8.83
CA ILE A 235 -10.29 8.59 7.78
C ILE A 235 -11.27 8.61 6.62
N THR A 236 -10.76 8.87 5.42
CA THR A 236 -11.56 8.84 4.19
C THR A 236 -10.90 7.94 3.16
N CYS A 237 -11.64 6.96 2.65
CA CYS A 237 -11.20 6.08 1.58
C CYS A 237 -11.88 6.49 0.27
N SER A 238 -11.11 6.90 -0.72
CA SER A 238 -11.64 7.25 -2.05
C SER A 238 -10.89 6.49 -3.13
N GLN A 239 -11.53 6.26 -4.29
CA GLN A 239 -10.78 5.79 -5.44
C GLN A 239 -9.70 6.82 -5.78
N ALA A 240 -8.48 6.35 -5.95
CA ALA A 240 -7.41 7.19 -6.42
C ALA A 240 -7.88 7.70 -7.77
N THR A 241 -7.98 9.01 -7.91
CA THR A 241 -8.10 9.57 -9.25
C THR A 241 -6.87 9.08 -9.96
N ALA A 242 -7.06 8.18 -10.94
CA ALA A 242 -5.98 7.79 -11.81
C ALA A 242 -5.30 9.10 -12.20
N LEU A 243 -4.03 9.26 -11.82
CA LEU A 243 -3.17 10.18 -12.53
C LEU A 243 -3.42 9.77 -13.97
N LYS A 244 -4.13 10.63 -14.72
CA LYS A 244 -4.57 10.31 -16.07
C LYS A 244 -3.40 9.58 -16.68
N ASN A 245 -3.57 8.31 -17.06
CA ASN A 245 -2.60 7.58 -17.86
C ASN A 245 -2.44 8.24 -19.27
N GLY A 246 -2.70 9.54 -19.39
CA GLY A 246 -2.27 10.44 -20.45
C GLY A 246 -0.83 10.92 -20.30
N GLY A 247 -0.06 10.47 -19.29
CA GLY A 247 1.39 10.63 -19.28
C GLY A 247 2.07 9.73 -20.33
N GLY A 248 1.80 8.43 -20.30
CA GLY A 248 2.41 7.46 -21.21
C GLY A 248 1.92 7.58 -22.66
N TRP A 249 0.61 7.62 -22.89
CA TRP A 249 0.05 7.80 -24.23
C TRP A 249 0.24 9.21 -24.77
N GLY A 250 0.18 10.24 -23.90
CA GLY A 250 0.47 11.62 -24.28
C GLY A 250 1.94 11.77 -24.68
N ALA A 251 2.88 11.22 -23.91
CA ALA A 251 4.29 11.20 -24.27
C ALA A 251 4.55 10.39 -25.54
N LEU A 252 3.86 9.26 -25.75
CA LEU A 252 3.99 8.45 -26.97
C LEU A 252 3.45 9.17 -28.21
N LEU A 253 2.33 9.88 -28.09
CA LEU A 253 1.76 10.72 -29.15
C LEU A 253 2.63 11.94 -29.46
N ILE A 254 3.19 12.57 -28.42
CA ILE A 254 4.13 13.70 -28.58
C ILE A 254 5.43 13.21 -29.22
N ALA A 255 5.98 12.08 -28.78
CA ALA A 255 7.17 11.47 -29.36
C ALA A 255 6.94 11.02 -30.80
N GLY A 256 5.81 10.37 -31.08
CA GLY A 256 5.40 9.99 -32.44
C GLY A 256 5.21 11.20 -33.35
N GLY A 257 4.59 12.27 -32.84
CA GLY A 257 4.44 13.54 -33.55
C GLY A 257 5.78 14.22 -33.86
N LEU A 258 6.71 14.24 -32.89
CA LEU A 258 8.07 14.76 -33.09
C LEU A 258 8.86 13.96 -34.12
N VAL A 259 8.77 12.62 -34.09
CA VAL A 259 9.41 11.76 -35.10
C VAL A 259 8.84 12.01 -36.49
N ALA A 260 7.52 12.17 -36.62
CA ALA A 260 6.88 12.47 -37.91
C ALA A 260 7.30 13.85 -38.46
N ILE A 261 7.42 14.86 -37.59
CA ILE A 261 7.91 16.20 -37.98
C ILE A 261 9.36 16.14 -38.44
N VAL A 262 10.22 15.43 -37.70
CA VAL A 262 11.64 15.24 -38.09
C VAL A 262 11.74 14.49 -39.41
N ALA A 263 10.97 13.41 -39.61
CA ALA A 263 10.94 12.66 -40.85
C ALA A 263 10.44 13.50 -42.03
N TYR A 264 9.40 14.32 -41.84
CA TYR A 264 8.90 15.25 -42.85
C TYR A 264 9.93 16.31 -43.21
N ILE A 265 10.60 16.91 -42.22
CA ILE A 265 11.69 17.86 -42.46
C ILE A 265 12.81 17.18 -43.25
N TYR A 266 13.22 15.97 -42.87
CA TYR A 266 14.26 15.21 -43.57
C TYR A 266 13.86 14.91 -45.03
N PHE A 267 12.61 14.48 -45.25
CA PHE A 267 12.07 14.20 -46.58
C PHE A 267 12.02 15.45 -47.47
N VAL A 268 11.53 16.58 -46.95
CA VAL A 268 11.47 17.85 -47.69
C VAL A 268 12.87 18.39 -47.97
N TYR A 269 13.81 18.25 -47.03
CA TYR A 269 15.19 18.74 -47.18
C TYR A 269 15.97 17.96 -48.23
N TYR A 270 15.86 16.62 -48.23
CA TYR A 270 16.53 15.80 -49.24
C TYR A 270 15.89 15.89 -50.62
N ARG A 271 14.59 16.15 -50.72
CA ARG A 271 13.92 16.37 -52.01
C ARG A 271 14.33 17.70 -52.67
N GLN A 272 14.88 18.65 -51.92
CA GLN A 272 15.47 19.88 -52.46
C GLN A 272 16.94 19.73 -52.86
N GLU A 273 17.61 18.63 -52.53
CA GLU A 273 18.99 18.34 -52.99
C GLU A 273 19.02 17.56 -54.32
N ASP A 274 17.88 16.99 -54.76
CA ASP A 274 17.73 16.22 -56.01
C ASP A 274 17.00 16.96 -57.16
N LEU A 275 16.76 18.28 -57.04
CA LEU A 275 16.25 19.18 -58.10
C LEU A 275 17.23 20.33 -58.33
#